data_AF-A0A3B6LXR1-F1
#
_entry.id   AF-A0A3B6LXR1-F1
#
_cell.length_a   1.000
_cell.length_b   1.000
_cell.length_c   1.000
_cell.angle_alpha   90.00
_cell.angle_beta   90.00
_cell.angle_gamma   90.00
#
_symmetry.space_group_name_H-M   'P 1'
#
loop_
_entity.id
_entity.type
_entity.pdbx_description
1 polymer ?
#
loop_
_entity_poly.entity_id
_entity_poly.type
_entity_poly.pdbx_seq_one_letter_code
_entity_poly.pdbx_strand_id
1 'polypeptide(L)'
;MAKCFLVLAFLAFLLPAAYAMCHPDDLQAPRGFARKSNRRTLQQQQPNTITGTNNSVRSGSGNIVSGNSNTVVSGDNNNVSGSNNTVTSGSNNVIVDSNHVVTGNNNTVSGRNNMVTGNNNVVSGSNHVVSGDNKVVTGG
;
A
#
# COMPACT_ATOMS: atom_id res chain seq x y z
N MET A 1 -85.58 -22.75 39.03
CA MET A 1 -85.63 -21.27 39.02
C MET A 1 -84.76 -20.76 40.16
N ALA A 2 -83.57 -20.23 39.81
CA ALA A 2 -82.54 -19.55 40.63
C ALA A 2 -81.18 -19.99 40.03
N LYS A 3 -80.67 -19.32 38.99
CA LYS A 3 -79.83 -18.09 39.03
C LYS A 3 -78.64 -18.21 40.00
N CYS A 4 -77.54 -18.77 39.50
CA CYS A 4 -76.18 -18.30 39.79
C CYS A 4 -75.47 -18.07 38.45
N PHE A 5 -75.88 -16.97 37.80
CA PHE A 5 -75.11 -16.26 36.78
C PHE A 5 -74.04 -15.42 37.49
N LEU A 6 -72.99 -15.05 36.74
CA LEU A 6 -71.83 -14.23 37.13
C LEU A 6 -70.81 -14.97 38.01
N VAL A 7 -69.58 -15.28 37.62
CA VAL A 7 -68.71 -14.76 36.55
C VAL A 7 -67.77 -15.90 36.14
N LEU A 8 -68.12 -16.62 35.08
CA LEU A 8 -67.21 -17.53 34.36
C LEU A 8 -67.30 -17.18 32.88
N ALA A 9 -66.74 -16.03 32.53
CA ALA A 9 -66.48 -15.68 31.15
C ALA A 9 -65.22 -14.83 31.13
N PHE A 10 -64.31 -15.20 30.22
CA PHE A 10 -63.01 -14.59 29.98
C PHE A 10 -61.88 -15.01 30.92
N LEU A 11 -61.40 -16.25 30.75
CA LEU A 11 -59.98 -16.51 30.45
C LEU A 11 -59.78 -17.99 30.07
N ALA A 12 -60.28 -18.38 28.90
CA ALA A 12 -59.96 -19.68 28.31
C ALA A 12 -60.10 -19.62 26.79
N PHE A 13 -59.07 -19.12 26.11
CA PHE A 13 -58.81 -19.49 24.73
C PHE A 13 -57.50 -20.29 24.72
N LEU A 14 -57.67 -21.61 24.57
CA LEU A 14 -56.78 -22.60 23.92
C LEU A 14 -55.39 -22.79 24.56
N LEU A 15 -55.10 -23.75 25.47
CA LEU A 15 -55.09 -25.24 25.33
C LEU A 15 -54.32 -25.76 24.09
N PRO A 16 -53.66 -26.94 24.14
CA PRO A 16 -52.59 -27.39 25.05
C PRO A 16 -51.48 -28.24 24.36
N ALA A 17 -50.42 -28.56 25.12
CA ALA A 17 -49.64 -29.81 25.13
C ALA A 17 -48.86 -30.28 23.88
N ALA A 18 -47.56 -30.54 24.04
CA ALA A 18 -46.97 -31.88 23.90
C ALA A 18 -45.43 -31.86 24.03
N TYR A 19 -44.92 -32.91 24.67
CA TYR A 19 -43.52 -33.24 24.96
C TYR A 19 -42.63 -33.48 23.73
N ALA A 20 -41.31 -33.24 23.85
CA ALA A 20 -40.25 -34.13 23.36
C ALA A 20 -38.85 -33.69 23.87
N MET A 21 -38.14 -34.62 24.53
CA MET A 21 -36.71 -34.54 24.88
C MET A 21 -35.84 -35.00 23.70
N CYS A 22 -34.67 -34.34 23.49
CA CYS A 22 -33.37 -34.84 22.98
C CYS A 22 -32.52 -33.61 22.55
N HIS A 23 -31.19 -33.47 22.68
CA HIS A 23 -30.06 -34.06 23.41
C HIS A 23 -28.88 -33.04 23.23
N PRO A 24 -27.86 -32.94 24.12
CA PRO A 24 -26.74 -32.01 23.96
C PRO A 24 -25.70 -32.56 22.96
N ASP A 25 -24.91 -31.66 22.35
CA ASP A 25 -23.81 -31.88 21.40
C ASP A 25 -24.16 -32.21 19.94
N ASP A 26 -24.53 -31.19 19.14
CA ASP A 26 -24.25 -31.25 17.70
C ASP A 26 -23.45 -30.04 17.21
N LEU A 27 -22.19 -30.37 16.91
CA LEU A 27 -21.07 -29.51 16.57
C LEU A 27 -21.26 -28.94 15.16
N GLN A 28 -21.66 -27.68 15.02
CA GLN A 28 -21.54 -26.96 13.75
C GLN A 28 -20.74 -25.68 13.92
N ALA A 29 -19.42 -25.86 13.85
CA ALA A 29 -18.47 -24.81 13.55
C ALA A 29 -18.91 -24.04 12.28
N PRO A 30 -18.86 -22.70 12.25
CA PRO A 30 -18.98 -21.97 11.01
C PRO A 30 -17.75 -22.26 10.14
N ARG A 31 -17.96 -23.15 9.16
CA ARG A 31 -17.09 -23.34 8.00
C ARG A 31 -16.97 -21.99 7.28
N GLY A 32 -15.80 -21.37 7.24
CA GLY A 32 -15.69 -20.15 6.45
C GLY A 32 -14.43 -19.29 6.50
N PHE A 33 -13.38 -19.63 7.26
CA PHE A 33 -12.08 -18.97 7.08
C PHE A 33 -11.07 -19.91 6.43
N ALA A 34 -11.34 -20.24 5.17
CA ALA A 34 -10.28 -20.66 4.25
C ALA A 34 -9.38 -19.44 3.98
N ARG A 35 -8.57 -19.05 4.98
CA ARG A 35 -7.44 -18.16 4.76
C ARG A 35 -6.45 -18.97 3.94
N LYS A 36 -6.56 -18.90 2.62
CA LYS A 36 -5.59 -19.44 1.67
C LYS A 36 -4.29 -18.70 1.90
N SER A 37 -3.54 -19.15 2.90
CA SER A 37 -2.22 -18.65 3.25
C SER A 37 -1.26 -19.17 2.18
N ASN A 38 -1.26 -18.51 1.02
CA ASN A 38 -0.18 -18.62 0.06
C ASN A 38 1.02 -17.85 0.61
N ARG A 39 1.72 -18.48 1.56
CA ARG A 39 3.00 -18.03 2.09
C ARG A 39 4.09 -18.28 1.03
N ARG A 40 4.14 -17.40 0.03
CA ARG A 40 5.20 -17.24 -0.99
C ARG A 40 5.34 -15.72 -1.15
N THR A 41 6.36 -14.99 -0.72
CA THR A 41 7.79 -15.25 -0.51
C THR A 41 8.31 -14.18 0.47
N LEU A 42 8.85 -14.57 1.63
CA LEU A 42 9.56 -13.68 2.55
C LEU A 42 11.03 -13.49 2.12
N GLN A 43 11.26 -13.32 0.82
CA GLN A 43 12.57 -12.96 0.29
C GLN A 43 12.41 -11.70 -0.56
N GLN A 44 12.94 -10.59 -0.05
CA GLN A 44 13.26 -9.34 -0.76
C GLN A 44 12.15 -8.30 -0.99
N GLN A 45 11.46 -7.84 0.05
CA GLN A 45 10.88 -6.49 -0.01
C GLN A 45 11.29 -5.72 1.25
N GLN A 46 12.42 -5.02 1.18
CA GLN A 46 12.67 -3.97 2.16
C GLN A 46 11.52 -2.95 2.05
N PRO A 47 10.90 -2.52 3.15
CA PRO A 47 9.83 -1.54 3.07
C PRO A 47 10.37 -0.22 2.53
N ASN A 48 9.53 0.51 1.80
CA ASN A 48 9.85 1.88 1.41
C ASN A 48 9.71 2.80 2.62
N THR A 49 10.64 3.73 2.80
CA THR A 49 10.54 4.81 3.80
C THR A 49 10.10 6.08 3.09
N ILE A 50 8.87 6.54 3.36
CA ILE A 50 8.31 7.74 2.71
C ILE A 50 7.99 8.78 3.79
N THR A 51 8.59 9.95 3.71
CA THR A 51 8.40 11.07 4.67
C THR A 51 8.12 12.37 3.93
N GLY A 52 7.53 13.38 4.59
CA GLY A 52 7.15 14.64 3.94
C GLY A 52 5.74 14.59 3.33
N THR A 53 5.51 15.33 2.25
CA THR A 53 4.16 15.55 1.68
C THR A 53 4.08 15.15 0.22
N ASN A 54 2.98 14.51 -0.20
CA ASN A 54 2.71 14.13 -1.60
C ASN A 54 3.76 13.23 -2.25
N ASN A 55 4.55 12.50 -1.47
CA ASN A 55 5.51 11.55 -1.99
C ASN A 55 4.85 10.18 -2.23
N SER A 56 5.25 9.49 -3.29
CA SER A 56 4.66 8.19 -3.66
C SER A 56 5.70 7.23 -4.21
N VAL A 57 5.55 5.95 -3.88
CA VAL A 57 6.24 4.84 -4.53
C VAL A 57 5.16 3.89 -5.07
N ARG A 58 5.03 3.82 -6.39
CA ARG A 58 3.99 3.01 -7.04
C ARG A 58 4.37 1.53 -7.10
N SER A 59 5.64 1.22 -7.35
CA SER A 59 6.14 -0.16 -7.43
C SER A 59 7.62 -0.23 -7.05
N GLY A 60 7.99 -1.27 -6.30
CA GLY A 60 9.36 -1.53 -5.85
C GLY A 60 9.54 -1.40 -4.34
N SER A 61 10.76 -1.66 -3.89
CA SER A 61 11.12 -1.91 -2.49
C SER A 61 12.42 -1.20 -2.10
N GLY A 62 12.63 -0.96 -0.81
CA GLY A 62 13.85 -0.35 -0.28
C GLY A 62 14.06 1.11 -0.66
N ASN A 63 13.07 1.79 -1.25
CA ASN A 63 13.20 3.20 -1.61
C ASN A 63 13.09 4.09 -0.37
N ILE A 64 13.92 5.12 -0.31
CA ILE A 64 13.85 6.19 0.68
C ILE A 64 13.41 7.45 -0.07
N VAL A 65 12.21 7.95 0.23
CA VAL A 65 11.63 9.12 -0.43
C VAL A 65 11.25 10.17 0.63
N SER A 66 11.81 11.37 0.53
CA SER A 66 11.58 12.46 1.48
C SER A 66 11.35 13.79 0.76
N GLY A 67 10.69 14.77 1.41
CA GLY A 67 10.45 16.11 0.85
C GLY A 67 9.03 16.31 0.30
N ASN A 68 8.88 16.91 -0.88
CA ASN A 68 7.58 17.26 -1.45
C ASN A 68 7.39 16.72 -2.88
N SER A 69 6.28 16.03 -3.14
CA SER A 69 5.85 15.65 -4.50
C SER A 69 6.85 14.80 -5.30
N ASN A 70 7.64 13.97 -4.62
CA ASN A 70 8.57 13.04 -5.25
C ASN A 70 7.88 11.71 -5.56
N THR A 71 8.11 11.17 -6.77
CA THR A 71 7.46 9.94 -7.23
C THR A 71 8.49 8.92 -7.70
N VAL A 72 8.45 7.71 -7.14
CA VAL A 72 9.09 6.53 -7.73
C VAL A 72 8.02 5.70 -8.41
N VAL A 73 8.04 5.68 -9.73
CA VAL A 73 7.07 4.98 -10.57
C VAL A 73 7.35 3.47 -10.51
N SER A 74 8.60 3.06 -10.72
CA SER A 74 9.06 1.68 -10.53
C SER A 74 10.53 1.69 -10.15
N GLY A 75 10.96 0.86 -9.21
CA GLY A 75 12.39 0.78 -8.90
C GLY A 75 12.67 0.37 -7.48
N ASP A 76 13.88 -0.15 -7.25
CA ASP A 76 14.31 -0.59 -5.93
C ASP A 76 15.47 0.26 -5.40
N ASN A 77 15.53 0.46 -4.09
CA ASN A 77 16.67 1.08 -3.40
C ASN A 77 17.02 2.49 -3.90
N ASN A 78 16.06 3.28 -4.40
CA ASN A 78 16.32 4.67 -4.76
C ASN A 78 16.26 5.57 -3.53
N ASN A 79 17.20 6.52 -3.41
CA ASN A 79 17.17 7.58 -2.42
C ASN A 79 16.78 8.90 -3.11
N VAL A 80 15.55 9.35 -2.89
CA VAL A 80 14.96 10.52 -3.55
C VAL A 80 14.57 11.55 -2.48
N SER A 81 15.18 12.73 -2.52
CA SER A 81 14.88 13.83 -1.60
C SER A 81 14.69 15.15 -2.36
N GLY A 82 14.14 16.16 -1.70
CA GLY A 82 13.89 17.47 -2.31
C GLY A 82 12.47 17.61 -2.84
N SER A 83 12.27 18.12 -4.06
CA SER A 83 10.93 18.43 -4.58
C SER A 83 10.70 18.10 -6.06
N ASN A 84 9.54 17.50 -6.36
CA ASN A 84 9.10 17.19 -7.73
C ASN A 84 10.06 16.28 -8.53
N ASN A 85 10.78 15.40 -7.86
CA ASN A 85 11.67 14.43 -8.50
C ASN A 85 10.90 13.17 -8.88
N THR A 86 11.14 12.67 -10.10
CA THR A 86 10.50 11.46 -10.63
C THR A 86 11.54 10.43 -11.02
N VAL A 87 11.48 9.24 -10.42
CA VAL A 87 12.16 8.04 -10.93
C VAL A 87 11.16 7.26 -11.75
N THR A 88 11.32 7.22 -13.07
CA THR A 88 10.40 6.50 -13.95
C THR A 88 10.60 4.99 -13.86
N SER A 89 11.86 4.55 -13.87
CA SER A 89 12.26 3.15 -13.69
C SER A 89 13.73 3.07 -13.27
N GLY A 90 14.08 2.11 -12.42
CA GLY A 90 15.46 1.71 -12.15
C GLY A 90 15.83 1.74 -10.67
N SER A 91 17.06 1.38 -10.36
CA SER A 91 17.46 1.06 -8.99
C SER A 91 18.74 1.75 -8.56
N ASN A 92 18.89 1.92 -7.25
CA ASN A 92 20.07 2.51 -6.61
C ASN A 92 20.40 3.94 -7.07
N ASN A 93 19.41 4.74 -7.50
CA ASN A 93 19.64 6.14 -7.85
C ASN A 93 19.65 7.01 -6.59
N VAL A 94 20.49 8.05 -6.58
CA VAL A 94 20.51 9.11 -5.57
C VAL A 94 20.09 10.41 -6.24
N ILE A 95 18.95 10.96 -5.84
CA ILE A 95 18.34 12.13 -6.46
C ILE A 95 18.00 13.13 -5.37
N VAL A 96 18.54 14.33 -5.48
CA VAL A 96 18.35 15.41 -4.50
C VAL A 96 17.90 16.68 -5.22
N ASP A 97 17.54 17.73 -4.49
CA ASP A 97 17.07 19.01 -5.03
C ASP A 97 15.78 18.90 -5.83
N SER A 98 15.67 19.43 -7.07
CA SER A 98 14.35 19.67 -7.66
C SER A 98 14.15 19.37 -9.15
N ASN A 99 12.94 18.90 -9.46
CA ASN A 99 12.40 18.71 -10.82
C ASN A 99 13.24 17.77 -11.70
N HIS A 100 13.81 16.71 -11.13
CA HIS A 100 14.56 15.72 -11.89
C HIS A 100 13.65 14.62 -12.46
N VAL A 101 13.99 14.11 -13.65
CA VAL A 101 13.40 12.89 -14.22
C VAL A 101 14.51 11.90 -14.50
N VAL A 102 14.50 10.76 -13.83
CA VAL A 102 15.59 9.78 -13.88
C VAL A 102 15.08 8.40 -14.28
N THR A 103 15.77 7.78 -15.24
CA THR A 103 15.54 6.40 -15.67
C THR A 103 16.88 5.66 -15.75
N GLY A 104 16.93 4.42 -15.25
CA GLY A 104 18.14 3.59 -15.23
C GLY A 104 18.72 3.48 -13.83
N ASN A 105 19.98 3.03 -13.71
CA ASN A 105 20.52 2.56 -12.43
C ASN A 105 21.77 3.33 -11.98
N ASN A 106 21.97 3.42 -10.67
CA ASN A 106 23.17 3.98 -10.06
C ASN A 106 23.48 5.43 -10.50
N ASN A 107 22.47 6.22 -10.86
CA ASN A 107 22.68 7.62 -11.20
C ASN A 107 22.69 8.49 -9.93
N THR A 108 23.56 9.49 -9.90
CA THR A 108 23.56 10.56 -8.89
C THR A 108 23.16 11.86 -9.58
N VAL A 109 22.04 12.45 -9.17
CA VAL A 109 21.45 13.63 -9.82
C VAL A 109 21.13 14.69 -8.77
N SER A 110 21.64 15.90 -8.97
CA SER A 110 21.40 17.08 -8.13
C SER A 110 21.19 18.34 -8.96
N GLY A 111 20.86 19.47 -8.32
CA GLY A 111 20.61 20.75 -8.96
C GLY A 111 19.14 20.96 -9.34
N ARG A 112 18.86 21.31 -10.61
CA ARG A 112 17.49 21.62 -11.02
C ARG A 112 17.17 21.18 -12.45
N ASN A 113 15.98 20.62 -12.66
CA ASN A 113 15.43 20.34 -13.99
C ASN A 113 16.31 19.40 -14.87
N ASN A 114 16.99 18.43 -14.28
CA ASN A 114 17.82 17.47 -15.05
C ASN A 114 17.01 16.23 -15.46
N MET A 115 17.13 15.82 -16.73
CA MET A 115 16.60 14.58 -17.26
C MET A 115 17.74 13.61 -17.55
N VAL A 116 17.77 12.46 -16.88
CA VAL A 116 18.88 11.51 -16.94
C VAL A 116 18.39 10.12 -17.29
N THR A 117 18.96 9.53 -18.34
CA THR A 117 18.69 8.15 -18.76
C THR A 117 19.99 7.37 -18.90
N GLY A 118 20.02 6.15 -18.39
CA GLY A 118 21.17 5.25 -18.48
C GLY A 118 21.73 4.91 -17.10
N ASN A 119 23.00 4.51 -17.03
CA ASN A 119 23.58 3.96 -15.81
C ASN A 119 24.87 4.67 -15.39
N ASN A 120 25.08 4.76 -14.07
CA ASN A 120 26.30 5.29 -13.48
C ASN A 120 26.61 6.73 -13.92
N ASN A 121 25.59 7.56 -14.14
CA ASN A 121 25.79 8.97 -14.48
C ASN A 121 25.83 9.84 -13.22
N VAL A 122 26.69 10.85 -13.21
CA VAL A 122 26.75 11.91 -12.20
C VAL A 122 26.38 13.22 -12.88
N VAL A 123 25.24 13.80 -12.51
CA VAL A 123 24.69 15.00 -13.15
C VAL A 123 24.39 16.05 -12.09
N SER A 124 24.95 17.24 -12.24
CA SER A 124 24.71 18.38 -11.36
C SER A 124 24.60 19.68 -12.16
N GLY A 125 24.01 20.71 -11.56
CA GLY A 125 23.68 21.97 -12.22
C GLY A 125 22.25 21.96 -12.77
N SER A 126 21.98 22.79 -13.78
CA SER A 126 20.60 23.03 -14.23
C SER A 126 20.34 22.70 -15.70
N ASN A 127 19.16 22.11 -15.96
CA ASN A 127 18.59 21.89 -17.30
C ASN A 127 19.40 20.96 -18.23
N HIS A 128 20.07 19.95 -17.68
CA HIS A 128 20.77 18.94 -18.48
C HIS A 128 19.83 17.85 -18.98
N VAL A 129 20.08 17.39 -20.21
CA VAL A 129 19.53 16.13 -20.75
C VAL A 129 20.68 15.18 -21.01
N VAL A 130 20.78 14.13 -20.21
CA VAL A 130 21.90 13.18 -20.24
C VAL A 130 21.37 11.80 -20.60
N SER A 131 21.99 11.18 -21.62
CA SER A 131 21.71 9.81 -22.03
C SER A 131 22.99 9.03 -22.24
N GLY A 132 22.98 7.75 -21.86
CA GLY A 132 24.11 6.84 -21.94
C GLY A 132 24.66 6.47 -20.56
N ASP A 133 25.81 5.82 -20.53
CA ASP A 133 26.40 5.32 -19.30
C ASP A 133 27.71 6.03 -18.95
N ASN A 134 28.02 6.09 -17.66
CA ASN A 134 29.28 6.60 -17.11
C ASN A 134 29.58 8.07 -17.51
N LYS A 135 28.56 8.91 -17.59
CA LYS A 135 28.71 10.34 -17.87
C LYS A 135 28.90 11.14 -16.58
N VAL A 136 29.75 12.16 -16.66
CA VAL A 136 29.85 13.21 -15.65
C VAL A 136 29.49 14.52 -16.33
N VAL A 137 28.38 15.14 -15.93
CA VAL A 137 27.89 16.39 -16.49
C VAL A 137 27.67 17.38 -15.35
N THR A 138 28.36 18.50 -15.40
CA THR A 138 28.37 19.53 -14.34
C THR A 138 28.33 20.92 -14.96
N GLY A 139 27.85 21.90 -14.20
CA GLY A 139 27.72 23.30 -14.65
C GLY A 139 26.30 23.63 -15.08
N GLY A 140 26.03 24.89 -15.46
CA GLY A 140 24.68 25.38 -15.76
C GLY A 140 24.00 26.03 -14.56
#